data_AF-A0A7L7IXH8-F1
#
_entry.id   AF-A0A7L7IXH8-F1
#
_cell.length_a   1.000
_cell.length_b   1.000
_cell.length_c   1.000
_cell.angle_alpha   90.00
_cell.angle_beta   90.00
_cell.angle_gamma   90.00
#
_symmetry.space_group_name_H-M   'P 1'
#
loop_
_entity.id
_entity.type
_entity.pdbx_description
1 polymer ?
#
loop_
_entity_poly.entity_id
_entity_poly.type
_entity_poly.pdbx_seq_one_letter_code
_entity_poly.pdbx_strand_id
1 'polypeptide(L)'
;MEWFYQIPGVDELDTAESFFEFFSVPYDPLVLRHCCLPVLREFHQRLRQNVPLRNLLEEAPRAPWLLARRLLTESYQHYLPEHTS
;
A
#
# COMPACT_ATOMS: atom_id res chain seq x y z
N MET A 1 -3.91 -3.71 13.36
CA MET A 1 -3.33 -2.86 12.29
C MET A 1 -2.22 -1.93 12.79
N GLU A 2 -1.87 -1.95 14.07
CA GLU A 2 -0.91 -1.03 14.66
C GLU A 2 0.48 -1.07 13.99
N TRP A 3 0.86 -2.19 13.38
CA TRP A 3 2.13 -2.36 12.66
C TRP A 3 2.31 -1.37 11.51
N PHE A 4 1.25 -0.99 10.79
CA PHE A 4 1.34 -0.08 9.65
C PHE A 4 1.74 1.32 10.12
N TYR A 5 1.14 1.79 11.22
CA TYR A 5 1.48 3.07 11.87
C TYR A 5 2.88 3.10 12.50
N GLN A 6 3.60 1.98 12.57
CA GLN A 6 5.00 1.95 12.99
C GLN A 6 5.96 2.35 11.85
N ILE A 7 5.47 2.46 10.61
CA ILE A 7 6.27 2.90 9.47
C ILE A 7 6.55 4.41 9.62
N PRO A 8 7.82 4.85 9.68
CA PRO A 8 8.15 6.27 9.88
C PRO A 8 7.68 7.11 8.69
N GLY A 9 6.91 8.18 8.97
CA GLY A 9 6.37 9.11 7.95
C GLY A 9 5.04 8.68 7.32
N VAL A 10 4.48 7.53 7.69
CA VAL A 10 3.20 7.04 7.14
C VAL A 10 1.99 7.81 7.67
N ASP A 11 2.08 8.34 8.89
CA ASP A 11 1.01 9.10 9.56
C ASP A 11 0.85 10.50 8.96
N GLU A 12 1.87 11.00 8.26
CA GLU A 12 1.85 12.29 7.56
C GLU A 12 1.14 12.22 6.21
N LEU A 13 0.74 11.02 5.76
CA LEU A 13 0.14 10.78 4.45
C LEU A 13 -1.38 10.98 4.52
N ASP A 14 -1.86 12.07 3.94
CA ASP A 14 -3.30 12.43 3.94
C ASP A 14 -4.01 12.07 2.61
N THR A 15 -3.26 11.92 1.51
CA THR A 15 -3.84 11.68 0.18
C THR A 15 -3.41 10.36 -0.42
N ALA A 16 -4.24 9.81 -1.32
CA ALA A 16 -3.89 8.62 -2.09
C ALA A 16 -2.53 8.78 -2.78
N GLU A 17 -2.32 9.89 -3.50
CA GLU A 17 -1.07 10.21 -4.21
C GLU A 17 0.14 10.18 -3.27
N SER A 18 0.01 10.73 -2.05
CA SER A 18 1.06 10.68 -1.03
C SER A 18 1.47 9.25 -0.67
N PHE A 19 0.53 8.30 -0.57
CA PHE A 19 0.86 6.89 -0.35
C PHE A 19 1.65 6.29 -1.50
N PHE A 20 1.27 6.56 -2.75
CA PHE A 20 1.99 6.02 -3.91
C PHE A 20 3.40 6.59 -4.04
N GLU A 21 3.57 7.89 -3.82
CA GLU A 21 4.87 8.55 -3.80
C GLU A 21 5.76 8.01 -2.67
N PHE A 22 5.21 7.94 -1.45
CA PHE A 22 5.93 7.46 -0.26
C PHE A 22 6.41 6.01 -0.40
N PHE A 23 5.57 5.14 -0.98
CA PHE A 23 5.93 3.74 -1.23
C PHE A 23 6.66 3.53 -2.57
N SER A 24 6.92 4.59 -3.33
CA SER A 24 7.52 4.54 -4.67
C SER A 24 6.83 3.48 -5.55
N VAL A 25 5.50 3.54 -5.61
CA VAL A 25 4.66 2.69 -6.45
C VAL A 25 4.32 3.49 -7.71
N PRO A 26 4.64 3.00 -8.92
CA PRO A 26 4.26 3.69 -10.15
C PRO A 26 2.74 3.71 -10.29
N TYR A 27 2.19 4.89 -10.57
CA TYR A 27 0.76 5.08 -10.79
C TYR A 27 0.52 6.10 -11.90
N ASP A 28 -0.68 6.03 -12.49
CA ASP A 28 -1.17 7.06 -13.38
C ASP A 28 -2.10 7.97 -12.57
N PRO A 29 -1.82 9.29 -12.46
CA PRO A 29 -2.61 10.18 -11.63
C PRO A 29 -4.05 10.36 -12.13
N LEU A 30 -4.30 10.23 -13.44
CA LEU A 30 -5.66 10.29 -13.98
C LEU A 30 -6.45 9.04 -13.62
N VAL A 31 -5.83 7.86 -13.75
CA VAL A 31 -6.47 6.59 -13.36
C VAL A 31 -6.70 6.55 -11.86
N LEU A 32 -5.68 6.88 -11.07
CA LEU A 32 -5.75 6.87 -9.61
C LEU A 32 -6.85 7.80 -9.11
N ARG A 33 -7.04 8.99 -9.68
CA ARG A 33 -8.14 9.89 -9.27
C ARG A 33 -9.53 9.28 -9.48
N HIS A 34 -9.71 8.43 -10.49
CA HIS A 34 -11.01 7.77 -10.73
C HIS A 34 -11.22 6.54 -9.83
N CYS A 35 -10.16 5.85 -9.41
CA CYS A 35 -10.24 4.63 -8.60
C CYS A 35 -9.60 4.74 -7.20
N CYS A 36 -9.28 5.95 -6.71
CA CYS A 36 -8.54 6.15 -5.46
C CYS A 36 -9.25 5.55 -4.25
N LEU A 37 -10.54 5.83 -4.09
CA LEU A 37 -11.34 5.34 -2.98
C LEU A 37 -11.41 3.79 -2.94
N PRO A 38 -11.78 3.09 -4.03
CA PRO A 38 -11.81 1.63 -3.99
C PRO A 38 -10.41 1.01 -3.87
N VAL A 39 -9.37 1.60 -4.47
CA VAL A 39 -7.97 1.15 -4.31
C VAL A 39 -7.50 1.27 -2.86
N LEU A 40 -7.74 2.41 -2.20
CA LEU A 40 -7.38 2.61 -0.79
C LEU A 40 -8.17 1.70 0.15
N ARG A 41 -9.46 1.46 -0.16
CA ARG A 41 -10.29 0.52 0.61
C ARG A 41 -9.73 -0.90 0.53
N GLU A 42 -9.39 -1.37 -0.67
CA GLU A 42 -8.76 -2.66 -0.88
C GLU A 42 -7.41 -2.75 -0.17
N PHE A 43 -6.58 -1.71 -0.28
CA PHE A 43 -5.30 -1.63 0.41
C PHE A 43 -5.46 -1.77 1.93
N HIS A 44 -6.40 -1.04 2.51
CA HIS A 44 -6.69 -1.11 3.94
C HIS A 44 -7.22 -2.51 4.37
N GLN A 45 -8.03 -3.17 3.54
CA GLN A 45 -8.45 -4.54 3.79
C GLN A 45 -7.27 -5.51 3.75
N ARG A 46 -6.39 -5.38 2.76
CA ARG A 46 -5.18 -6.20 2.65
C ARG A 46 -4.22 -5.99 3.81
N LEU A 47 -4.05 -4.77 4.31
CA LEU A 47 -3.27 -4.48 5.52
C LEU A 47 -3.82 -5.19 6.77
N ARG A 48 -5.16 -5.27 6.89
CA ARG A 48 -5.82 -6.02 7.97
C ARG A 48 -5.65 -7.52 7.86
N GLN A 49 -5.63 -8.06 6.65
CA GLN A 49 -5.47 -9.49 6.41
C GLN A 49 -4.00 -9.92 6.53
N ASN A 50 -3.07 -9.08 6.08
CA ASN A 50 -1.64 -9.33 6.10
C ASN A 50 -1.01 -8.67 7.33
N VAL A 51 -1.54 -8.97 8.52
CA VAL A 51 -0.84 -8.64 9.77
C VAL A 51 0.35 -9.58 9.86
N PRO A 52 1.60 -9.07 9.77
CA PRO A 52 2.74 -9.95 9.89
C PRO A 52 2.70 -10.64 11.25
N LEU A 53 2.84 -11.97 11.24
CA LEU A 53 3.16 -12.72 12.45
C LEU A 53 4.47 -12.14 12.99
N ARG A 54 4.34 -11.31 14.02
CA ARG A 54 5.39 -10.42 14.56
C ARG A 54 6.67 -11.16 14.98
N ASN A 55 6.64 -12.49 15.03
CA ASN A 55 7.74 -13.37 15.39
C ASN A 55 8.78 -13.64 14.28
N LEU A 56 8.58 -13.16 13.04
CA LEU A 56 9.49 -13.45 11.91
C LEU A 56 10.12 -12.21 11.24
N LEU A 57 9.83 -11.00 11.71
CA LEU A 57 10.28 -9.74 11.09
C LEU A 57 11.27 -8.93 11.95
N GLU A 58 11.82 -9.51 13.02
CA GLU A 58 12.77 -8.81 13.91
C GLU A 58 14.10 -8.43 13.23
N GLU A 59 14.40 -8.94 12.03
CA GLU A 59 15.72 -8.72 11.41
C GLU A 59 15.75 -7.65 10.31
N ALA A 60 14.59 -7.13 9.85
CA ALA A 60 14.56 -6.17 8.74
C ALA A 60 13.66 -4.96 9.03
N PRO A 61 14.22 -3.80 9.44
CA PRO A 61 13.43 -2.59 9.70
C PRO A 61 12.64 -2.10 8.48
N ARG A 62 13.00 -2.54 7.27
CA ARG A 62 12.32 -2.19 6.01
C ARG A 62 11.19 -3.16 5.63
N ALA A 63 11.04 -4.29 6.31
CA ALA A 63 10.04 -5.31 5.93
C ALA A 63 8.59 -4.82 5.99
N PRO A 64 8.15 -4.06 7.02
CA PRO A 64 6.81 -3.48 7.04
C PRO A 64 6.55 -2.53 5.85
N TRP A 65 7.55 -1.73 5.49
CA TRP A 65 7.47 -0.80 4.36
C TRP A 65 7.36 -1.55 3.02
N LEU A 66 8.15 -2.62 2.83
CA LEU A 66 8.10 -3.44 1.62
C LEU A 66 6.78 -4.19 1.49
N LEU A 67 6.23 -4.69 2.60
CA LEU A 67 4.92 -5.33 2.62
C LEU A 67 3.83 -4.33 2.23
N ALA A 68 3.79 -3.17 2.87
CA ALA A 68 2.83 -2.12 2.54
C ALA A 68 2.92 -1.71 1.06
N ARG A 69 4.13 -1.50 0.53
CA ARG A 69 4.36 -1.20 -0.89
C ARG A 69 3.76 -2.27 -1.81
N ARG A 70 4.00 -3.55 -1.49
CA ARG A 70 3.47 -4.67 -2.28
C ARG A 70 1.95 -4.68 -2.26
N LEU A 71 1.34 -4.57 -1.08
CA LEU A 71 -0.12 -4.59 -0.94
C LEU A 71 -0.77 -3.41 -1.67
N LEU A 72 -0.18 -2.21 -1.60
CA LEU A 72 -0.65 -1.04 -2.34
C LEU A 72 -0.57 -1.26 -3.86
N THR A 73 0.54 -1.83 -4.33
CA THR A 73 0.74 -2.16 -5.75
C THR A 73 -0.30 -3.16 -6.24
N GLU A 74 -0.52 -4.25 -5.50
CA GLU A 74 -1.50 -5.26 -5.89
C GLU A 74 -2.94 -4.73 -5.82
N SER A 75 -3.25 -3.87 -4.83
CA SER A 75 -4.53 -3.17 -4.76
C SER A 75 -4.74 -2.27 -5.97
N TYR A 76 -3.74 -1.50 -6.39
CA TYR A 76 -3.85 -0.64 -7.56
C TYR A 76 -4.00 -1.44 -8.86
N GLN A 77 -3.17 -2.48 -9.05
CA GLN A 77 -3.21 -3.35 -10.22
C GLN A 77 -4.54 -4.08 -10.38
N HIS A 78 -5.22 -4.41 -9.28
CA HIS A 78 -6.55 -5.02 -9.35
C HIS A 78 -7.60 -4.13 -10.03
N TYR A 79 -7.44 -2.81 -9.96
CA TYR A 79 -8.31 -1.83 -10.61
C TYR A 79 -7.77 -1.33 -11.94
N LEU A 80 -6.55 -1.69 -12.31
CA LEU A 80 -6.06 -1.45 -13.66
C LEU A 80 -6.76 -2.44 -14.59
N PRO A 81 -7.35 -1.99 -15.72
CA PRO A 81 -7.81 -2.91 -16.73
C PRO A 81 -6.61 -3.78 -17.12
N GLU A 82 -6.81 -5.11 -17.12
CA GLU A 82 -5.77 -6.07 -17.46
C GLU A 82 -5.12 -5.61 -18.77
N HIS A 83 -3.87 -5.15 -18.68
CA HIS A 83 -3.00 -5.14 -19.86
C HIS A 83 -2.76 -6.61 -20.16
N THR A 84 -3.70 -7.19 -20.88
CA THR A 84 -3.56 -8.45 -21.59
C THR A 84 -2.26 -8.34 -22.37
N SER A 85 -1.24 -9.08 -21.91
CA SER A 85 -0.11 -9.45 -22.77
C SER A 85 -0.53 -10.63 -23.62
#